data_AF-W4KDJ3-F1
#
_entry.id   AF-W4KDJ3-F1
#
_cell.length_a   1.000
_cell.length_b   1.000
_cell.length_c   1.000
_cell.angle_alpha   90.00
_cell.angle_beta   90.00
_cell.angle_gamma   90.00
#
_symmetry.space_group_name_H-M   'P 1'
#
loop_
_entity.id
_entity.type
_entity.pdbx_description
1 polymer ?
#
loop_
_entity_poly.entity_id
_entity_poly.type
_entity_poly.pdbx_seq_one_letter_code
_entity_poly.pdbx_strand_id
1 'polypeptide(L)'
;LARWINAPTTGLDLMTENILRNHNGQFRGKWQLGVRTYRSTLNEHKANAPSERTMCALTMSENVFVLIDDPHAPTPADLALESSVIPTNPPHYRNTFLTLSPPGALEQLLTLLHARWIPTRQAASGVAQQRQASGQQLSIEGHIFAIGNDWIVRAGHVILAGGTVKGMLLEAEYLPVPAMRSRSSGDPSEPAQTVELISNLLLSVLPNISEAKIVAVTISDAQWQDVLWDREAEENAAREAEKEPKPTDDIYAVGDDDVSTHRKGDWVGVDRDRRSAYLIIGALKSEGLI
;
A
#
# COMPACT_ATOMS: atom_id res chain seq x y z
N LEU A 1 -2.96 -5.62 -8.73
CA LEU A 1 -4.25 -5.21 -8.13
C LEU A 1 -5.22 -4.90 -9.27
N ALA A 2 -6.46 -5.34 -9.16
CA ALA A 2 -7.55 -5.05 -10.10
C ALA A 2 -8.75 -4.52 -9.33
N ARG A 3 -9.49 -3.63 -9.98
CA ARG A 3 -10.59 -2.88 -9.40
C ARG A 3 -11.84 -3.08 -10.24
N TRP A 4 -12.86 -3.72 -9.68
CA TRP A 4 -14.13 -3.96 -10.36
C TRP A 4 -15.19 -2.97 -9.86
N ILE A 5 -15.35 -1.88 -10.59
CA ILE A 5 -16.06 -0.66 -10.15
C ILE A 5 -17.55 -0.92 -9.95
N ASN A 6 -18.18 -1.63 -10.89
CA ASN A 6 -19.60 -1.94 -10.88
C ASN A 6 -19.89 -3.39 -10.46
N ALA A 7 -19.04 -3.98 -9.61
CA ALA A 7 -19.28 -5.33 -9.11
C ALA A 7 -20.63 -5.40 -8.36
N PRO A 8 -21.47 -6.43 -8.63
CA PRO A 8 -22.70 -6.63 -7.88
C PRO A 8 -22.40 -7.01 -6.43
N THR A 9 -23.40 -6.92 -5.55
CA THR A 9 -23.26 -7.37 -4.14
C THR A 9 -22.97 -8.86 -4.01
N THR A 10 -23.29 -9.65 -5.03
CA THR A 10 -22.96 -11.09 -5.14
C THR A 10 -21.60 -11.33 -5.81
N GLY A 11 -20.86 -10.27 -6.16
CA GLY A 11 -19.60 -10.38 -6.89
C GLY A 11 -18.56 -11.23 -6.15
N LEU A 12 -18.52 -11.14 -4.82
CA LEU A 12 -17.64 -11.97 -3.99
C LEU A 12 -18.00 -13.45 -4.05
N ASP A 13 -19.30 -13.79 -4.12
CA ASP A 13 -19.75 -15.18 -4.22
C ASP A 13 -19.38 -15.77 -5.58
N LEU A 14 -19.60 -15.01 -6.67
CA LEU A 14 -19.21 -15.40 -8.03
C LEU A 14 -17.70 -15.65 -8.14
N MET A 15 -16.91 -14.77 -7.54
CA MET A 15 -15.46 -14.89 -7.45
C MET A 15 -15.03 -16.12 -6.66
N THR A 16 -15.66 -16.33 -5.50
CA THR A 16 -15.39 -17.48 -4.62
C THR A 16 -15.68 -18.78 -5.37
N GLU A 17 -16.83 -18.88 -6.03
CA GLU A 17 -17.21 -20.04 -6.82
C GLU A 17 -16.21 -20.30 -7.97
N ASN A 18 -15.83 -19.28 -8.72
CA ASN A 18 -14.88 -19.40 -9.82
C ASN A 18 -13.52 -19.90 -9.34
N ILE A 19 -12.99 -19.32 -8.26
CA ILE A 19 -11.69 -19.71 -7.70
C ILE A 19 -11.73 -21.16 -7.19
N LEU A 20 -12.78 -21.54 -6.46
CA LEU A 20 -12.88 -22.89 -5.89
C LEU A 20 -13.10 -23.96 -6.97
N ARG A 21 -13.96 -23.69 -7.96
CA ARG A 21 -14.36 -24.69 -8.97
C ARG A 21 -13.42 -24.79 -10.15
N ASN A 22 -12.95 -23.65 -10.68
CA ASN A 22 -12.20 -23.62 -11.94
C ASN A 22 -10.69 -23.53 -11.72
N HIS A 23 -10.25 -23.00 -10.57
CA HIS A 23 -8.83 -22.81 -10.26
C HIS A 23 -8.31 -23.73 -9.15
N ASN A 24 -9.11 -24.68 -8.66
CA ASN A 24 -8.77 -25.52 -7.50
C ASN A 24 -8.28 -24.70 -6.30
N GLY A 25 -8.83 -23.51 -6.11
CA GLY A 25 -8.46 -22.64 -5.00
C GLY A 25 -8.90 -23.21 -3.66
N GLN A 26 -8.19 -22.82 -2.60
CA GLN A 26 -8.50 -23.16 -1.21
C GLN A 26 -8.77 -21.89 -0.43
N PHE A 27 -9.90 -21.82 0.27
CA PHE A 27 -10.20 -20.72 1.17
C PHE A 27 -9.23 -20.72 2.36
N ARG A 28 -8.58 -19.57 2.60
CA ARG A 28 -7.60 -19.39 3.69
C ARG A 28 -8.13 -18.56 4.84
N GLY A 29 -9.03 -17.61 4.58
CA GLY A 29 -9.57 -16.75 5.63
C GLY A 29 -10.26 -15.51 5.09
N LYS A 30 -10.59 -14.61 6.01
CA LYS A 30 -11.19 -13.31 5.69
C LYS A 30 -10.11 -12.28 5.38
N TRP A 31 -10.39 -11.42 4.41
CA TRP A 31 -9.60 -10.23 4.11
C TRP A 31 -10.36 -9.01 4.64
N GLN A 32 -9.77 -8.27 5.57
CA GLN A 32 -10.41 -7.11 6.19
C GLN A 32 -9.42 -5.95 6.25
N LEU A 33 -9.78 -4.83 5.62
CA LEU A 33 -9.01 -3.60 5.64
C LEU A 33 -9.88 -2.45 6.14
N GLY A 34 -9.29 -1.53 6.90
CA GLY A 34 -9.93 -0.29 7.32
C GLY A 34 -9.18 0.91 6.75
N VAL A 35 -9.90 1.85 6.14
CA VAL A 35 -9.31 3.06 5.58
C VAL A 35 -9.88 4.30 6.27
N ARG A 36 -8.98 5.20 6.63
CA ARG A 36 -9.28 6.51 7.26
C ARG A 36 -8.58 7.59 6.48
N THR A 37 -9.21 8.77 6.42
CA THR A 37 -8.55 9.96 5.89
C THR A 37 -8.62 11.08 6.91
N TYR A 38 -7.62 11.95 6.89
CA TYR A 38 -7.48 13.09 7.75
C TYR A 38 -7.05 14.29 6.91
N ARG A 39 -7.51 15.47 7.31
CA ARG A 39 -7.05 16.75 6.80
C ARG A 39 -6.36 17.55 7.88
N SER A 40 -5.35 18.32 7.53
CA SER A 40 -4.66 19.18 8.48
C SER A 40 -5.38 20.51 8.68
N THR A 41 -5.49 20.98 9.93
CA THR A 41 -6.01 22.33 10.24
C THR A 41 -4.91 23.36 10.48
N LEU A 42 -3.66 23.06 10.12
CA LEU A 42 -2.54 23.97 10.32
C LEU A 42 -2.71 25.30 9.54
N ASN A 43 -3.41 25.27 8.40
CA ASN A 43 -3.49 26.39 7.45
C ASN A 43 -4.84 27.13 7.41
N GLU A 44 -5.81 26.82 8.29
CA GLU A 44 -7.15 27.44 8.28
C GLU A 44 -7.13 28.97 8.44
N HIS A 45 -6.02 29.57 8.88
CA HIS A 45 -5.90 31.02 9.07
C HIS A 45 -5.64 31.84 7.79
N LYS A 46 -5.41 31.21 6.63
CA LYS A 46 -5.21 31.93 5.36
C LYS A 46 -6.37 31.60 4.41
N ALA A 47 -7.31 32.52 4.28
CA ALA A 47 -8.58 32.39 3.53
C ALA A 47 -8.46 32.06 2.02
N ASN A 48 -7.25 31.91 1.47
CA ASN A 48 -6.97 31.59 0.07
C ASN A 48 -5.81 30.59 -0.08
N ALA A 49 -5.54 29.74 0.92
CA ALA A 49 -4.42 28.81 0.85
C ALA A 49 -4.64 27.73 -0.23
N PRO A 50 -3.73 27.58 -1.21
CA PRO A 50 -3.82 26.53 -2.22
C PRO A 50 -3.43 25.20 -1.58
N SER A 51 -4.36 24.23 -1.60
CA SER A 51 -4.26 22.82 -1.20
C SER A 51 -3.96 22.53 0.29
N GLU A 52 -4.87 21.82 0.94
CA GLU A 52 -4.72 21.31 2.30
C GLU A 52 -3.83 20.05 2.33
N ARG A 53 -3.05 19.88 3.40
CA ARG A 53 -2.32 18.63 3.66
C ARG A 53 -3.31 17.52 3.97
N THR A 54 -3.13 16.37 3.34
CA THR A 54 -3.98 15.20 3.55
C THR A 54 -3.17 14.01 4.06
N MET A 55 -3.83 13.16 4.82
CA MET A 55 -3.26 11.92 5.34
C MET A 55 -4.28 10.80 5.16
N CYS A 56 -3.86 9.67 4.61
CA CYS A 56 -4.65 8.45 4.50
C CYS A 56 -3.99 7.35 5.32
N ALA A 57 -4.77 6.65 6.13
CA ALA A 57 -4.31 5.51 6.91
C ALA A 57 -5.08 4.26 6.50
N LEU A 58 -4.36 3.21 6.09
CA LEU A 58 -4.89 1.89 5.80
C LEU A 58 -4.42 0.91 6.86
N THR A 59 -5.36 0.38 7.63
CA THR A 59 -5.13 -0.71 8.57
C THR A 59 -5.27 -2.04 7.85
N MET A 60 -4.22 -2.85 7.91
CA MET A 60 -4.18 -4.22 7.39
C MET A 60 -3.49 -5.09 8.44
N SER A 61 -4.20 -6.11 8.91
CA SER A 61 -3.76 -6.99 10.00
C SER A 61 -3.27 -6.18 11.22
N GLU A 62 -2.00 -6.32 11.60
CA GLU A 62 -1.39 -5.68 12.77
C GLU A 62 -0.70 -4.34 12.42
N ASN A 63 -0.72 -3.96 11.14
CA ASN A 63 -0.01 -2.78 10.64
C ASN A 63 -0.98 -1.69 10.18
N VAL A 64 -0.54 -0.45 10.31
CA VAL A 64 -1.20 0.74 9.80
C VAL A 64 -0.24 1.45 8.85
N PHE A 65 -0.64 1.53 7.59
CA PHE A 65 0.13 2.18 6.53
C PHE A 65 -0.42 3.58 6.30
N VAL A 66 0.41 4.59 6.47
CA VAL A 66 0.01 5.99 6.47
C VAL A 66 0.67 6.71 5.31
N LEU A 67 -0.14 7.21 4.38
CA LEU A 67 0.30 8.08 3.29
C LEU A 67 -0.03 9.53 3.62
N ILE A 68 1.00 10.37 3.73
CA ILE A 68 0.88 11.82 3.88
C ILE A 68 1.17 12.48 2.53
N ASP A 69 0.28 13.37 2.11
CA ASP A 69 0.43 14.24 0.94
C ASP A 69 0.49 15.69 1.42
N ASP A 70 1.69 16.27 1.40
CA ASP A 70 1.98 17.65 1.76
C ASP A 70 2.42 18.46 0.53
N PRO A 71 1.52 19.28 -0.06
CA PRO A 71 1.83 20.07 -1.25
C PRO A 71 2.91 21.14 -1.03
N HIS A 72 3.27 21.43 0.23
CA HIS A 72 4.31 22.40 0.58
C HIS A 72 5.68 21.78 0.85
N ALA A 73 5.76 20.46 0.93
CA ALA A 73 7.05 19.78 1.09
C ALA A 73 7.72 19.58 -0.28
N PRO A 74 9.07 19.61 -0.34
CA PRO A 74 9.78 19.41 -1.59
C PRO A 74 9.60 17.98 -2.11
N THR A 75 9.76 17.82 -3.41
CA THR A 75 9.95 16.51 -4.03
C THR A 75 11.44 16.17 -4.10
N PRO A 76 11.82 14.89 -4.20
CA PRO A 76 13.22 14.50 -4.42
C PRO A 76 13.85 15.15 -5.65
N ALA A 77 13.05 15.37 -6.71
CA ALA A 77 13.49 16.05 -7.92
C ALA A 77 13.84 17.53 -7.70
N ASP A 78 13.11 18.20 -6.80
CA ASP A 78 13.38 19.62 -6.46
C ASP A 78 14.75 19.75 -5.77
N LEU A 79 15.07 18.84 -4.85
CA LEU A 79 16.36 18.83 -4.15
C LEU A 79 17.54 18.50 -5.07
N ALA A 80 17.34 17.63 -6.06
CA ALA A 80 18.40 17.27 -7.02
C ALA A 80 18.84 18.48 -7.87
N LEU A 81 17.96 19.46 -8.08
CA LEU A 81 18.25 20.69 -8.82
C LEU A 81 18.95 21.74 -7.93
N GLU A 82 18.72 21.73 -6.62
CA GLU A 82 19.33 22.62 -5.62
C GLU A 82 20.74 22.15 -5.20
N SER A 83 21.64 22.04 -6.16
CA SER A 83 23.00 21.46 -5.99
C SER A 83 24.05 22.44 -5.44
N SER A 84 23.67 23.49 -4.70
CA SER A 84 24.66 24.41 -4.12
C SER A 84 24.25 24.96 -2.75
N VAL A 85 25.15 24.75 -1.78
CA VAL A 85 25.17 25.28 -0.40
C VAL A 85 24.38 24.42 0.61
N ILE A 86 25.08 23.39 1.14
CA ILE A 86 24.73 22.58 2.32
C ILE A 86 23.33 21.92 2.23
N PRO A 87 23.24 20.61 1.93
CA PRO A 87 21.95 19.93 1.84
C PRO A 87 21.29 19.88 3.24
N THR A 88 20.38 20.81 3.51
CA THR A 88 19.46 20.68 4.63
C THR A 88 18.37 19.71 4.19
N ASN A 89 18.54 18.43 4.51
CA ASN A 89 17.51 17.42 4.24
C ASN A 89 16.18 17.86 4.85
N PRO A 90 15.10 17.95 4.05
CA PRO A 90 13.81 18.40 4.55
C PRO A 90 13.30 17.46 5.64
N PRO A 91 12.40 17.95 6.52
CA PRO A 91 11.81 17.10 7.56
C PRO A 91 11.01 15.94 6.97
N HIS A 92 10.39 16.13 5.80
CA HIS A 92 9.66 15.13 5.03
C HIS A 92 9.50 15.57 3.57
N TYR A 93 9.11 14.64 2.71
CA TYR A 93 8.81 14.90 1.30
C TYR A 93 7.32 15.06 1.05
N ARG A 94 6.99 15.61 -0.13
CA ARG A 94 5.62 15.76 -0.59
C ARG A 94 4.75 14.53 -0.37
N ASN A 95 5.24 13.37 -0.77
CA ASN A 95 4.62 12.08 -0.45
C ASN A 95 5.49 11.38 0.59
N THR A 96 4.94 11.11 1.76
CA THR A 96 5.63 10.37 2.82
C THR A 96 4.80 9.16 3.22
N PHE A 97 5.40 7.97 3.19
CA PHE A 97 4.69 6.72 3.49
C PHE A 97 5.28 6.01 4.69
N LEU A 98 4.50 5.90 5.77
CA LEU A 98 4.94 5.42 7.07
C LEU A 98 4.23 4.11 7.40
N THR A 99 4.89 3.24 8.14
CA THR A 99 4.29 2.04 8.71
C THR A 99 4.29 2.16 10.22
N LEU A 100 3.14 1.97 10.84
CA LEU A 100 2.93 2.02 12.29
C LEU A 100 2.33 0.69 12.76
N SER A 101 2.66 0.29 13.98
CA SER A 101 2.09 -0.89 14.65
C SER A 101 2.01 -0.59 16.16
N PRO A 102 0.97 -1.04 16.89
CA PRO A 102 -0.18 -1.87 16.46
C PRO A 102 -1.34 -1.03 15.86
N PRO A 103 -2.47 -1.63 15.45
CA PRO A 103 -3.66 -0.89 15.04
C PRO A 103 -4.13 0.07 16.13
N GLY A 104 -4.38 1.34 15.77
CA GLY A 104 -4.71 2.41 16.72
C GLY A 104 -3.53 3.27 17.17
N ALA A 105 -2.30 2.88 16.84
CA ALA A 105 -1.09 3.65 17.19
C ALA A 105 -1.10 5.06 16.59
N LEU A 106 -1.63 5.23 15.37
CA LEU A 106 -1.76 6.54 14.74
C LEU A 106 -2.63 7.49 15.58
N GLU A 107 -3.82 7.05 15.99
CA GLU A 107 -4.75 7.86 16.79
C GLU A 107 -4.17 8.23 18.15
N GLN A 108 -3.47 7.29 18.77
CA GLN A 108 -2.76 7.53 20.03
C GLN A 108 -1.68 8.60 19.83
N LEU A 109 -0.87 8.48 18.78
CA LEU A 109 0.19 9.44 18.45
C LEU A 109 -0.37 10.84 18.15
N LEU A 110 -1.43 10.92 17.33
CA LEU A 110 -2.11 12.18 17.03
C LEU A 110 -2.68 12.84 18.29
N THR A 111 -3.21 12.05 19.21
CA THR A 111 -3.75 12.53 20.49
C THR A 111 -2.65 13.04 21.41
N LEU A 112 -1.56 12.27 21.57
CA LEU A 112 -0.42 12.60 22.43
C LEU A 112 0.31 13.86 21.97
N LEU A 113 0.47 14.04 20.65
CA LEU A 113 1.12 15.20 20.07
C LEU A 113 0.20 16.42 19.97
N HIS A 114 -1.07 16.30 20.40
CA HIS A 114 -2.11 17.30 20.14
C HIS A 114 -2.12 17.75 18.67
N ALA A 115 -1.94 16.78 17.78
CA ALA A 115 -1.71 17.04 16.37
C ALA A 115 -2.99 17.58 15.71
N ARG A 116 -2.81 18.56 14.82
CA ARG A 116 -3.91 19.25 14.12
C ARG A 116 -4.39 18.49 12.90
N TRP A 117 -4.86 17.27 13.12
CA TRP A 117 -5.43 16.40 12.09
C TRP A 117 -6.87 16.08 12.44
N ILE A 118 -7.79 16.38 11.52
CA ILE A 118 -9.21 16.10 11.68
C ILE A 118 -9.58 14.96 10.73
N PRO A 119 -10.20 13.86 11.22
CA PRO A 119 -10.72 12.82 10.34
C PRO A 119 -11.74 13.41 9.36
N THR A 120 -11.54 13.20 8.06
CA THR A 120 -12.50 13.64 7.05
C THR A 120 -13.67 12.68 7.07
N ARG A 121 -14.82 13.13 7.59
CA ARG A 121 -16.06 12.38 7.44
C ARG A 121 -16.57 12.63 6.03
N GLN A 122 -16.71 11.58 5.23
CA GLN A 122 -17.58 11.67 4.06
C GLN A 122 -18.99 11.96 4.58
N ALA A 123 -19.49 13.16 4.27
CA ALA A 123 -20.87 13.50 4.54
C ALA A 123 -21.75 12.65 3.63
N ALA A 124 -22.18 11.49 4.12
CA ALA A 124 -23.35 10.83 3.56
C ALA A 124 -24.52 11.80 3.75
N SER A 125 -25.07 12.28 2.65
CA SER A 125 -26.20 13.20 2.63
C SER A 125 -27.39 12.59 3.38
N GLY A 126 -27.68 13.10 4.57
CA GLY A 126 -29.05 13.10 5.11
C GLY A 126 -29.37 12.37 6.41
N VAL A 127 -28.42 11.82 7.19
CA VAL A 127 -28.78 11.20 8.49
C VAL A 127 -27.85 11.65 9.61
N ALA A 128 -28.40 12.40 10.57
CA ALA A 128 -27.73 12.76 11.81
C ALA A 128 -27.56 11.52 12.68
N GLN A 129 -26.38 10.90 12.67
CA GLN A 129 -26.03 9.82 13.60
C GLN A 129 -25.02 10.29 14.64
N GLN A 130 -25.60 10.62 15.79
CA GLN A 130 -24.96 10.70 17.08
C GLN A 130 -24.67 9.28 17.58
N ARG A 131 -23.44 8.79 17.40
CA ARG A 131 -22.72 7.90 18.34
C ARG A 131 -21.32 7.55 17.81
N GLN A 132 -20.35 7.73 18.69
CA GLN A 132 -18.93 7.39 18.56
C GLN A 132 -18.76 5.87 18.36
N ALA A 133 -17.87 5.43 17.45
CA ALA A 133 -16.88 4.36 17.72
C ALA A 133 -16.03 3.91 16.52
N SER A 134 -16.41 4.14 15.25
CA SER A 134 -15.53 3.75 14.13
C SER A 134 -15.26 4.92 13.20
N GLY A 135 -14.10 5.57 13.38
CA GLY A 135 -13.59 6.58 12.45
C GLY A 135 -13.15 6.04 11.09
N GLN A 136 -13.62 4.83 10.70
CA GLN A 136 -13.36 4.25 9.40
C GLN A 136 -14.32 4.87 8.39
N GLN A 137 -13.75 5.51 7.36
CA GLN A 137 -14.50 6.10 6.26
C GLN A 137 -14.89 5.04 5.22
N LEU A 138 -14.04 4.03 5.07
CA LEU A 138 -14.19 2.97 4.11
C LEU A 138 -13.63 1.68 4.73
N SER A 139 -14.32 0.56 4.53
CA SER A 139 -13.82 -0.78 4.84
C SER A 139 -13.76 -1.62 3.56
N ILE A 140 -12.82 -2.57 3.54
CA ILE A 140 -12.77 -3.60 2.51
C ILE A 140 -12.98 -4.93 3.21
N GLU A 141 -14.03 -5.65 2.83
CA GLU A 141 -14.40 -6.93 3.42
C GLU A 141 -14.45 -8.02 2.36
N GLY A 142 -13.72 -9.11 2.59
CA GLY A 142 -13.48 -10.09 1.55
C GLY A 142 -12.93 -11.41 2.04
N HIS A 143 -12.41 -12.18 1.08
CA HIS A 143 -11.88 -13.53 1.25
C HIS A 143 -10.45 -13.62 0.70
N ILE A 144 -9.66 -14.49 1.33
CA ILE A 144 -8.31 -14.87 0.91
C ILE A 144 -8.37 -16.32 0.42
N PHE A 145 -7.79 -16.57 -0.74
CA PHE A 145 -7.66 -17.87 -1.36
C PHE A 145 -6.20 -18.17 -1.65
N ALA A 146 -5.84 -19.44 -1.61
CA ALA A 146 -4.60 -19.94 -2.18
C ALA A 146 -4.92 -20.78 -3.43
N ILE A 147 -4.19 -20.57 -4.53
CA ILE A 147 -4.29 -21.39 -5.74
C ILE A 147 -2.96 -22.13 -5.91
N GLY A 148 -2.98 -23.46 -5.73
CA GLY A 148 -1.75 -24.24 -5.64
C GLY A 148 -0.87 -23.78 -4.46
N ASN A 149 0.45 -23.80 -4.67
CA ASN A 149 1.45 -23.33 -3.70
C ASN A 149 1.98 -21.92 -4.01
N ASP A 150 1.62 -21.41 -5.19
CA ASP A 150 2.34 -20.28 -5.79
C ASP A 150 1.48 -19.02 -5.86
N TRP A 151 0.21 -19.07 -5.42
CA TRP A 151 -0.68 -17.92 -5.56
C TRP A 151 -1.49 -17.67 -4.31
N ILE A 152 -1.55 -16.41 -3.92
CA ILE A 152 -2.55 -15.88 -3.00
C ILE A 152 -3.44 -14.91 -3.77
N VAL A 153 -4.75 -15.10 -3.67
CA VAL A 153 -5.76 -14.21 -4.24
C VAL A 153 -6.61 -13.64 -3.12
N ARG A 154 -6.71 -12.31 -3.06
CA ARG A 154 -7.60 -11.60 -2.12
C ARG A 154 -8.67 -10.88 -2.93
N ALA A 155 -9.93 -11.04 -2.57
CA ALA A 155 -11.04 -10.36 -3.22
C ALA A 155 -11.99 -9.84 -2.15
N GLY A 156 -12.43 -8.59 -2.27
CA GLY A 156 -13.29 -7.97 -1.26
C GLY A 156 -14.12 -6.81 -1.79
N HIS A 157 -15.26 -6.58 -1.14
CA HIS A 157 -16.14 -5.45 -1.40
C HIS A 157 -15.57 -4.18 -0.78
N VAL A 158 -15.66 -3.08 -1.53
CA VAL A 158 -15.35 -1.74 -1.03
C VAL A 158 -16.62 -1.16 -0.43
N ILE A 159 -16.65 -0.92 0.88
CA ILE A 159 -17.85 -0.50 1.62
C ILE A 159 -17.59 0.89 2.21
N LEU A 160 -18.46 1.85 1.90
CA LEU A 160 -18.37 3.21 2.46
C LEU A 160 -18.97 3.29 3.86
N ALA A 161 -18.62 4.34 4.60
CA ALA A 161 -19.29 4.76 5.83
C ALA A 161 -20.79 4.98 5.54
N GLY A 162 -21.62 4.03 5.95
CA GLY A 162 -23.04 3.96 5.60
C GLY A 162 -23.47 2.61 5.01
N GLY A 163 -22.53 1.69 4.74
CA GLY A 163 -22.82 0.33 4.28
C GLY A 163 -23.00 0.21 2.76
N THR A 164 -22.93 1.32 2.02
CA THR A 164 -23.03 1.32 0.56
C THR A 164 -21.81 0.65 -0.06
N VAL A 165 -22.04 -0.42 -0.83
CA VAL A 165 -21.01 -1.12 -1.60
C VAL A 165 -20.66 -0.33 -2.87
N LYS A 166 -19.37 -0.02 -3.04
CA LYS A 166 -18.78 0.66 -4.19
C LYS A 166 -17.93 -0.30 -5.03
N GLY A 167 -18.48 -1.47 -5.35
CA GLY A 167 -17.80 -2.49 -6.15
C GLY A 167 -16.80 -3.33 -5.34
N MET A 168 -15.76 -3.84 -6.02
CA MET A 168 -14.78 -4.77 -5.44
C MET A 168 -13.33 -4.42 -5.78
N LEU A 169 -12.42 -4.89 -4.93
CA LEU A 169 -10.98 -4.95 -5.14
C LEU A 169 -10.52 -6.40 -5.20
N LEU A 170 -9.54 -6.65 -6.06
CA LEU A 170 -8.94 -7.94 -6.30
C LEU A 170 -7.42 -7.82 -6.32
N GLU A 171 -6.75 -8.58 -5.48
CA GLU A 171 -5.30 -8.66 -5.44
C GLU A 171 -4.88 -10.09 -5.73
N ALA A 172 -3.90 -10.26 -6.61
CA ALA A 172 -3.24 -11.53 -6.83
C ALA A 172 -1.75 -11.33 -6.55
N GLU A 173 -1.19 -12.28 -5.82
CA GLU A 173 0.19 -12.30 -5.35
C GLU A 173 0.80 -13.64 -5.75
N TYR A 174 1.94 -13.60 -6.43
CA TYR A 174 2.71 -14.80 -6.79
C TYR A 174 3.78 -15.08 -5.73
N LEU A 175 3.80 -16.32 -5.23
CA LEU A 175 4.77 -16.89 -4.31
C LEU A 175 5.62 -17.94 -5.07
N PRO A 176 6.89 -18.17 -4.71
CA PRO A 176 7.74 -17.46 -3.77
C PRO A 176 8.69 -16.58 -4.58
N VAL A 177 8.38 -15.30 -4.80
CA VAL A 177 9.36 -14.41 -5.44
C VAL A 177 9.87 -13.40 -4.40
N PRO A 178 11.08 -13.62 -3.87
CA PRO A 178 11.76 -12.67 -3.00
C PRO A 178 11.86 -11.28 -3.61
N ALA A 179 11.96 -11.11 -4.94
CA ALA A 179 11.83 -9.78 -5.54
C ALA A 179 11.28 -9.90 -6.97
N MET A 180 10.18 -9.23 -7.33
CA MET A 180 9.90 -9.05 -8.77
C MET A 180 11.00 -8.14 -9.29
N ARG A 181 11.94 -8.72 -10.05
CA ARG A 181 13.02 -7.95 -10.68
C ARG A 181 12.38 -7.00 -11.69
N SER A 182 12.54 -5.71 -11.41
CA SER A 182 12.09 -4.63 -12.27
C SER A 182 12.62 -4.80 -13.68
N ARG A 183 11.86 -4.34 -14.67
CA ARG A 183 12.27 -4.18 -16.08
C ARG A 183 13.57 -3.37 -16.27
N SER A 184 14.13 -2.78 -15.21
CA SER A 184 15.33 -1.94 -15.25
C SER A 184 16.66 -2.70 -15.17
N SER A 185 16.69 -3.98 -14.79
CA SER A 185 17.91 -4.78 -14.98
C SER A 185 17.98 -5.16 -16.45
N GLY A 186 18.88 -4.53 -17.21
CA GLY A 186 18.99 -4.56 -18.68
C GLY A 186 19.29 -5.92 -19.34
N ASP A 187 18.74 -7.00 -18.81
CA ASP A 187 18.69 -8.30 -19.46
C ASP A 187 17.39 -8.42 -20.28
N PRO A 188 17.46 -8.39 -21.62
CA PRO A 188 16.29 -8.37 -22.50
C PRO A 188 15.47 -9.68 -22.52
N SER A 189 15.92 -10.75 -21.85
CA SER A 189 15.25 -12.06 -21.92
C SER A 189 14.16 -12.35 -20.88
N GLU A 190 14.09 -11.69 -19.71
CA GLU A 190 13.31 -12.25 -18.58
C GLU A 190 12.35 -11.36 -17.72
N PRO A 191 12.18 -10.03 -17.86
CA PRO A 191 11.26 -9.30 -16.96
C PRO A 191 9.81 -9.10 -17.48
N ALA A 192 9.44 -9.65 -18.64
CA ALA A 192 8.09 -9.48 -19.20
C ALA A 192 7.08 -10.58 -18.76
N GLN A 193 7.57 -11.79 -18.47
CA GLN A 193 6.71 -12.96 -18.32
C GLN A 193 5.88 -12.91 -17.01
N THR A 194 6.45 -12.49 -15.88
CA THR A 194 5.72 -12.51 -14.59
C THR A 194 4.53 -11.55 -14.57
N VAL A 195 4.68 -10.34 -15.12
CA VAL A 195 3.58 -9.35 -15.19
C VAL A 195 2.46 -9.84 -16.10
N GLU A 196 2.81 -10.46 -17.23
CA GLU A 196 1.85 -11.08 -18.13
C GLU A 196 1.13 -12.25 -17.46
N LEU A 197 1.85 -13.07 -16.70
CA LEU A 197 1.32 -14.22 -15.98
C LEU A 197 0.34 -13.78 -14.86
N ILE A 198 0.69 -12.73 -14.10
CA ILE A 198 -0.20 -12.11 -13.11
C ILE A 198 -1.44 -11.52 -13.81
N SER A 199 -1.27 -10.83 -14.93
CA SER A 199 -2.38 -10.26 -15.69
C SER A 199 -3.32 -11.36 -16.21
N ASN A 200 -2.77 -12.42 -16.78
CA ASN A 200 -3.53 -13.56 -17.28
C ASN A 200 -4.27 -14.28 -16.15
N LEU A 201 -3.65 -14.45 -14.99
CA LEU A 201 -4.34 -15.01 -13.83
C LEU A 201 -5.49 -14.10 -13.38
N LEU A 202 -5.26 -12.80 -13.20
CA LEU A 202 -6.29 -11.86 -12.81
C LEU A 202 -7.48 -11.90 -13.76
N LEU A 203 -7.23 -11.92 -15.08
CA LEU A 203 -8.26 -12.04 -16.10
C LEU A 203 -9.03 -13.37 -16.00
N SER A 204 -8.34 -14.48 -15.73
CA SER A 204 -8.96 -15.81 -15.60
C SER A 204 -9.78 -16.00 -14.32
N VAL A 205 -9.42 -15.27 -13.27
CA VAL A 205 -10.06 -15.33 -11.95
C VAL A 205 -11.32 -14.45 -11.90
N LEU A 206 -11.37 -13.40 -12.73
CA LEU A 206 -12.55 -12.55 -12.87
C LEU A 206 -13.70 -13.29 -13.58
N PRO A 207 -14.95 -13.14 -13.10
CA PRO A 207 -16.08 -13.76 -13.76
C PRO A 207 -16.33 -13.11 -15.12
N ASN A 208 -16.66 -13.94 -16.12
CA ASN A 208 -16.95 -13.48 -17.47
C ASN A 208 -18.34 -12.82 -17.55
N ILE A 209 -18.39 -11.52 -17.20
CA ILE A 209 -19.62 -10.71 -17.21
C ILE A 209 -19.46 -9.61 -18.26
N SER A 210 -20.39 -9.56 -19.21
CA SER A 210 -20.34 -8.69 -20.39
C SER A 210 -20.30 -7.19 -20.08
N GLU A 211 -20.75 -6.78 -18.90
CA GLU A 211 -20.80 -5.37 -18.47
C GLU A 211 -19.81 -5.04 -17.34
N ALA A 212 -18.87 -5.93 -17.01
CA ALA A 212 -17.92 -5.67 -15.93
C ALA A 212 -16.94 -4.54 -16.28
N LYS A 213 -16.93 -3.48 -15.47
CA LYS A 213 -15.98 -2.36 -15.55
C LYS A 213 -14.81 -2.64 -14.63
N ILE A 214 -13.76 -3.21 -15.21
CA ILE A 214 -12.57 -3.65 -14.47
C ILE A 214 -11.37 -2.80 -14.90
N VAL A 215 -10.67 -2.25 -13.92
CA VAL A 215 -9.47 -1.42 -14.11
C VAL A 215 -8.29 -2.13 -13.44
N ALA A 216 -7.24 -2.38 -14.22
CA ALA A 216 -5.97 -2.85 -13.66
C ALA A 216 -5.25 -1.68 -12.99
N VAL A 217 -4.93 -1.82 -11.71
CA VAL A 217 -4.17 -0.82 -10.96
C VAL A 217 -2.70 -1.26 -10.98
N THR A 218 -1.90 -0.48 -11.69
CA THR A 218 -0.44 -0.69 -11.79
C THR A 218 0.26 0.57 -11.27
N ILE A 219 1.38 0.36 -10.60
CA ILE A 219 2.28 1.43 -10.12
C ILE A 219 3.65 1.13 -10.68
N SER A 220 4.30 2.14 -11.25
CA SER A 220 5.67 1.97 -11.75
C SER A 220 6.64 1.85 -10.57
N ASP A 221 7.73 1.11 -10.75
CA ASP A 221 8.72 0.99 -9.67
C ASP A 221 9.36 2.35 -9.34
N ALA A 222 9.44 3.27 -10.29
CA ALA A 222 9.90 4.64 -10.03
C ALA A 222 8.99 5.38 -9.02
N GLN A 223 7.67 5.33 -9.24
CA GLN A 223 6.69 5.92 -8.31
C GLN A 223 6.76 5.27 -6.92
N TRP A 224 7.07 3.98 -6.86
CA TRP A 224 7.23 3.27 -5.60
C TRP A 224 8.51 3.66 -4.85
N GLN A 225 9.63 3.79 -5.56
CA GLN A 225 10.90 4.22 -4.97
C GLN A 225 10.85 5.64 -4.42
N ASP A 226 10.15 6.56 -5.11
CA ASP A 226 9.98 7.94 -4.65
C ASP A 226 9.26 8.02 -3.29
N VAL A 227 8.46 7.01 -2.96
CA VAL A 227 7.62 6.94 -1.75
C VAL A 227 8.29 6.18 -0.61
N LEU A 228 9.17 5.23 -0.96
CA LEU A 228 9.95 4.43 -0.03
C LEU A 228 11.14 5.17 0.58
N TRP A 229 11.20 6.50 0.50
CA TRP A 229 12.27 7.26 1.14
C TRP A 229 12.27 7.00 2.64
N ASP A 230 13.21 6.19 3.08
CA ASP A 230 13.44 5.88 4.48
C ASP A 230 14.73 6.57 4.90
N ARG A 231 14.56 7.77 5.45
CA ARG A 231 15.64 8.64 5.96
C ARG A 231 16.53 7.87 6.93
N GLU A 232 15.95 6.99 7.73
CA GLU A 232 16.70 6.18 8.69
C GLU A 232 17.57 5.14 7.99
N ALA A 233 17.08 4.55 6.89
CA ALA A 233 17.84 3.57 6.13
C ALA A 233 18.94 4.19 5.26
N GLU A 234 18.77 5.43 4.79
CA GLU A 234 19.82 6.19 4.11
C GLU A 234 20.88 6.68 5.09
N GLU A 235 20.47 7.18 6.27
CA GLU A 235 21.39 7.59 7.33
C GLU A 235 22.16 6.39 7.90
N ASN A 236 21.51 5.23 8.07
CA ASN A 236 22.19 4.00 8.46
C ASN A 236 23.11 3.47 7.37
N ALA A 237 22.71 3.51 6.09
CA ALA A 237 23.58 3.13 4.98
C ALA A 237 24.79 4.07 4.85
N ALA A 238 24.62 5.37 5.10
CA ALA A 238 25.72 6.33 5.13
C ALA A 238 26.67 6.06 6.32
N ARG A 239 26.12 5.79 7.52
CA ARG A 239 26.91 5.40 8.70
C ARG A 239 27.61 4.05 8.54
N GLU A 240 27.04 3.12 7.81
CA GLU A 240 27.66 1.83 7.49
C GLU A 240 28.71 1.96 6.38
N ALA A 241 28.51 2.83 5.39
CA ALA A 241 29.52 3.15 4.38
C ALA A 241 30.71 3.94 4.98
N GLU A 242 30.48 4.73 6.03
CA GLU A 242 31.54 5.40 6.81
C GLU A 242 32.27 4.46 7.76
N LYS A 243 31.70 3.30 8.11
CA LYS A 243 32.45 2.23 8.79
C LYS A 243 33.33 1.54 7.76
N GLU A 244 34.57 2.03 7.62
CA GLU A 244 35.61 1.32 6.85
C GLU A 244 35.60 -0.18 7.18
N PRO A 245 35.75 -1.07 6.18
CA PRO A 245 35.88 -2.49 6.44
C PRO A 245 37.16 -2.69 7.26
N LYS A 246 36.99 -2.95 8.56
CA LYS A 246 38.11 -3.45 9.38
C LYS A 246 38.59 -4.74 8.70
N PRO A 247 39.88 -4.86 8.35
CA PRO A 247 40.42 -6.10 7.82
C PRO A 247 40.37 -7.14 8.94
N THR A 248 39.33 -7.96 8.97
CA THR A 248 39.27 -9.13 9.84
C THR A 248 39.96 -10.28 9.13
N ASP A 249 41.19 -10.54 9.55
CA ASP A 249 42.01 -11.71 9.24
C ASP A 249 41.45 -12.98 9.94
N ASP A 250 40.16 -13.28 9.78
CA ASP A 250 39.54 -14.50 10.33
C ASP A 250 39.13 -15.45 9.21
N ILE A 251 40.13 -16.22 8.77
CA ILE A 251 40.04 -17.36 7.83
C ILE A 251 39.51 -18.61 8.55
N TYR A 252 38.53 -18.52 9.46
CA TYR A 252 37.89 -19.72 10.02
C TYR A 252 36.45 -19.43 10.47
N ALA A 253 35.51 -19.45 9.52
CA ALA A 253 34.10 -19.69 9.82
C ALA A 253 33.49 -20.59 8.72
N VAL A 254 33.65 -21.91 8.93
CA VAL A 254 32.84 -22.95 8.28
C VAL A 254 31.77 -23.35 9.28
N GLY A 255 30.50 -23.28 8.89
CA GLY A 255 29.41 -23.97 9.58
C GLY A 255 28.14 -23.14 9.75
N ASP A 256 27.13 -23.49 8.93
CA ASP A 256 25.69 -23.41 9.19
C ASP A 256 25.11 -22.09 9.71
N ASP A 257 24.47 -21.35 8.81
CA ASP A 257 23.01 -21.33 8.79
C ASP A 257 22.56 -20.78 7.43
N ASP A 258 21.67 -21.51 6.76
CA ASP A 258 20.91 -21.11 5.58
C ASP A 258 19.89 -20.03 5.98
N VAL A 259 20.35 -18.95 6.62
CA VAL A 259 19.54 -17.78 6.92
C VAL A 259 19.36 -17.08 5.59
N SER A 260 18.18 -17.22 4.98
CA SER A 260 17.82 -16.43 3.82
C SER A 260 18.12 -14.96 4.13
N THR A 261 19.20 -14.42 3.58
CA THR A 261 19.57 -13.02 3.79
C THR A 261 18.47 -12.20 3.13
N HIS A 262 17.47 -11.77 3.90
CA HIS A 262 16.46 -10.84 3.41
C HIS A 262 17.19 -9.62 2.90
N ARG A 263 17.27 -9.47 1.58
CA ARG A 263 17.88 -8.29 0.97
C ARG A 263 16.89 -7.15 1.10
N LYS A 264 17.38 -5.95 1.38
CA LYS A 264 16.55 -4.74 1.34
C LYS A 264 15.91 -4.64 -0.05
N GLY A 265 14.58 -4.67 -0.10
CA GLY A 265 13.82 -4.78 -1.34
C GLY A 265 13.28 -6.18 -1.64
N ASP A 266 13.43 -7.14 -0.71
CA ASP A 266 12.74 -8.42 -0.77
C ASP A 266 11.26 -8.26 -0.35
N TRP A 267 10.34 -8.90 -1.09
CA TRP A 267 8.90 -8.70 -1.05
C TRP A 267 8.27 -9.63 -0.03
N VAL A 268 8.79 -9.59 1.19
CA VAL A 268 8.40 -10.50 2.27
C VAL A 268 7.90 -9.68 3.46
N GLY A 269 6.91 -10.22 4.19
CA GLY A 269 6.42 -9.63 5.43
C GLY A 269 5.85 -8.22 5.25
N VAL A 270 6.38 -7.26 6.03
CA VAL A 270 5.83 -5.91 6.14
C VAL A 270 6.04 -5.10 4.86
N ASP A 271 7.14 -5.28 4.13
CA ASP A 271 7.41 -4.52 2.90
C ASP A 271 6.46 -4.91 1.75
N ARG A 272 6.10 -6.20 1.69
CA ARG A 272 5.03 -6.68 0.81
C ARG A 272 3.72 -5.99 1.14
N ASP A 273 3.36 -6.00 2.41
CA ASP A 273 2.13 -5.41 2.91
C ASP A 273 2.10 -3.88 2.68
N ARG A 274 3.26 -3.23 2.76
CA ARG A 274 3.48 -1.80 2.45
C ARG A 274 3.15 -1.49 0.99
N ARG A 275 3.65 -2.28 0.04
CA ARG A 275 3.35 -2.11 -1.40
C ARG A 275 1.87 -2.34 -1.70
N SER A 276 1.29 -3.39 -1.11
CA SER A 276 -0.14 -3.69 -1.23
C SER A 276 -0.99 -2.51 -0.75
N ALA A 277 -0.69 -2.00 0.45
CA ALA A 277 -1.38 -0.85 1.02
C ALA A 277 -1.26 0.40 0.14
N TYR A 278 -0.07 0.69 -0.40
CA TYR A 278 0.14 1.83 -1.29
C TYR A 278 -0.68 1.72 -2.59
N LEU A 279 -0.73 0.52 -3.20
CA LEU A 279 -1.56 0.24 -4.38
C LEU A 279 -3.05 0.46 -4.10
N ILE A 280 -3.52 -0.02 -2.95
CA ILE A 280 -4.92 0.10 -2.55
C ILE A 280 -5.28 1.56 -2.29
N ILE A 281 -4.46 2.30 -1.53
CA ILE A 281 -4.67 3.73 -1.29
C ILE A 281 -4.68 4.50 -2.62
N GLY A 282 -3.72 4.24 -3.51
CA GLY A 282 -3.65 4.88 -4.83
C GLY A 282 -4.89 4.62 -5.67
N ALA A 283 -5.37 3.37 -5.72
CA ALA A 283 -6.60 3.00 -6.42
C ALA A 283 -7.81 3.78 -5.91
N LEU A 284 -8.02 3.78 -4.58
CA LEU A 284 -9.15 4.47 -3.95
C LEU A 284 -9.09 5.99 -4.14
N LYS A 285 -7.90 6.59 -4.06
CA LYS A 285 -7.68 8.03 -4.27
C LYS A 285 -7.98 8.43 -5.71
N SER A 286 -7.58 7.61 -6.70
CA SER A 286 -7.84 7.87 -8.12
C SER A 286 -9.33 7.91 -8.48
N GLU A 287 -10.17 7.21 -7.71
CA GLU A 287 -11.63 7.21 -7.87
C GLU A 287 -12.32 8.29 -7.03
N GLY A 288 -11.59 9.05 -6.22
CA GLY A 288 -12.15 10.02 -5.27
C GLY A 288 -12.96 9.37 -4.16
N LEU A 289 -12.70 8.09 -3.83
CA LEU A 289 -13.34 7.40 -2.71
C LEU A 289 -12.72 7.77 -1.36
N ILE A 290 -11.51 8.34 -1.38
CA ILE A 290 -10.76 8.86 -0.23
C ILE A 290 -10.14 10.20 -0.56
#